data_AF-A0A958QG54-F1
#
_entry.id   AF-A0A958QG54-F1
#
_cell.length_a   1.000
_cell.length_b   1.000
_cell.length_c   1.000
_cell.angle_alpha   90.00
_cell.angle_beta   90.00
_cell.angle_gamma   90.00
#
_symmetry.space_group_name_H-M   'P 1'
#
loop_
_entity.id
_entity.type
_entity.pdbx_description
1 polymer ?
#
loop_
_entity_poly.entity_id
_entity_poly.type
_entity_poly.pdbx_seq_one_letter_code
_entity_poly.pdbx_strand_id
1 'polypeptide(L)'
;MDTSIQAASSTPTPETSTSQTPEQAASASPRTPFAKLEDFLFGPHTPRQTLEASVNKEGQAVVKTEDGFTVKFLGKHQALTITGPDGKTTKIWGDPHVTESDGDRWEFKKQTTFKFGNNKITIQTSKKPGYELTFSDTVTIYNGSDRFTITDLEVDKPRLVGWKLDGESHDEHLSDGDVYVLEREAAEERWVRESAA
;
A
#
# COMPACT_ATOMS: atom_id res chain seq x y z
N MET A 1 25.28 42.06 -40.32
CA MET A 1 24.60 43.19 -39.68
C MET A 1 24.93 43.12 -38.20
N ASP A 2 25.83 43.99 -37.78
CA ASP A 2 26.14 44.32 -36.39
C ASP A 2 24.87 44.59 -35.59
N THR A 3 24.76 44.03 -34.39
CA THR A 3 24.44 44.84 -33.20
C THR A 3 24.94 44.12 -31.94
N SER A 4 25.91 44.76 -31.29
CA SER A 4 26.36 44.56 -29.90
C SER A 4 25.25 44.92 -28.89
N ILE A 5 25.42 44.64 -27.60
CA ILE A 5 25.21 45.53 -26.42
C ILE A 5 25.05 44.69 -25.12
N GLN A 6 26.14 44.75 -24.33
CA GLN A 6 26.29 44.97 -22.88
C GLN A 6 25.74 44.01 -21.79
N ALA A 7 26.66 43.83 -20.84
CA ALA A 7 26.61 43.15 -19.57
C ALA A 7 26.01 44.01 -18.43
N ALA A 8 25.67 43.36 -17.31
CA ALA A 8 25.91 43.89 -15.97
C ALA A 8 25.96 42.75 -14.93
N SER A 9 27.14 42.55 -14.34
CA SER A 9 27.36 41.88 -13.06
C SER A 9 26.89 42.78 -11.91
N SER A 10 26.48 42.20 -10.78
CA SER A 10 26.72 42.74 -9.43
C SER A 10 26.30 41.73 -8.34
N THR A 11 27.29 41.16 -7.66
CA THR A 11 27.17 40.63 -6.29
C THR A 11 27.42 41.77 -5.31
N PRO A 12 26.81 41.74 -4.11
CA PRO A 12 27.62 41.89 -2.91
C PRO A 12 27.27 40.93 -1.75
N THR A 13 28.25 40.90 -0.85
CA THR A 13 28.66 39.99 0.24
C THR A 13 27.86 40.13 1.57
N PRO A 14 28.19 39.36 2.64
CA PRO A 14 27.29 38.94 3.72
C PRO A 14 27.39 39.82 4.97
N GLU A 15 26.41 39.69 5.88
CA GLU A 15 26.51 40.21 7.25
C GLU A 15 26.30 39.12 8.31
N THR A 16 26.93 39.40 9.45
CA THR A 16 27.34 38.47 10.51
C THR A 16 26.43 38.63 11.73
N SER A 17 26.05 37.48 12.33
CA SER A 17 25.89 37.16 13.76
C SER A 17 25.66 38.28 14.80
N THR A 18 24.69 38.13 15.71
CA THR A 18 24.86 38.40 17.17
C THR A 18 23.74 37.73 18.00
N SER A 19 24.16 36.96 19.01
CA SER A 19 23.36 36.42 20.12
C SER A 19 22.95 37.49 21.15
N GLN A 20 21.76 37.37 21.74
CA GLN A 20 21.42 38.01 23.03
C GLN A 20 20.51 37.12 23.89
N THR A 21 20.92 36.96 25.16
CA THR A 21 20.24 36.45 26.37
C THR A 21 21.16 36.92 27.52
N PRO A 22 20.74 37.24 28.77
CA PRO A 22 19.49 36.95 29.50
C PRO A 22 18.83 38.20 30.15
N GLU A 23 17.64 38.07 30.76
CA GLU A 23 17.39 38.50 32.15
C GLU A 23 16.05 37.97 32.68
N GLN A 24 15.93 37.97 34.00
CA GLN A 24 15.20 37.07 34.89
C GLN A 24 14.26 37.91 35.77
N ALA A 25 13.04 37.44 36.07
CA ALA A 25 12.47 37.46 37.43
C ALA A 25 10.99 37.01 37.54
N ALA A 26 10.78 36.26 38.62
CA ALA A 26 9.60 36.23 39.52
C ALA A 26 8.37 35.37 39.18
N SER A 27 8.33 34.24 39.91
CA SER A 27 7.32 33.96 40.95
C SER A 27 5.85 33.84 40.55
N ALA A 28 5.40 32.60 40.32
CA ALA A 28 4.21 32.04 40.96
C ALA A 28 4.25 30.52 40.80
N SER A 29 4.23 29.77 41.90
CA SER A 29 3.95 28.33 41.88
C SER A 29 2.47 28.13 41.54
N PRO A 30 2.10 27.50 40.41
CA PRO A 30 0.75 26.98 40.27
C PRO A 30 0.65 25.69 41.08
N ARG A 31 -0.28 25.68 42.04
CA ARG A 31 -0.75 24.47 42.72
C ARG A 31 -1.07 23.43 41.65
N THR A 32 -0.45 22.26 41.74
CA THR A 32 -0.72 21.11 40.88
C THR A 32 -2.21 20.80 40.97
N PRO A 33 -3.02 20.91 39.89
CA PRO A 33 -4.28 20.21 39.88
C PRO A 33 -3.95 18.72 39.94
N PHE A 34 -4.68 17.97 40.76
CA PHE A 34 -4.70 16.51 40.67
C PHE A 34 -5.01 16.15 39.21
N ALA A 35 -3.97 15.79 38.45
CA ALA A 35 -4.15 15.20 37.14
C ALA A 35 -4.95 13.92 37.36
N LYS A 36 -6.12 13.87 36.73
CA LYS A 36 -7.01 12.72 36.73
C LYS A 36 -6.18 11.52 36.24
N LEU A 37 -5.99 10.52 37.10
CA LEU A 37 -5.24 9.28 36.80
C LEU A 37 -5.81 8.47 35.62
N GLU A 38 -6.92 8.91 35.02
CA GLU A 38 -7.58 8.28 33.87
C GLU A 38 -7.00 8.75 32.52
N ASP A 39 -6.38 9.94 32.43
CA ASP A 39 -5.78 10.45 31.19
C ASP A 39 -4.39 9.84 30.89
N PHE A 40 -3.83 9.08 31.83
CA PHE A 40 -2.53 8.40 31.67
C PHE A 40 -2.63 6.96 31.16
N LEU A 41 -3.84 6.39 31.07
CA LEU A 41 -4.04 5.01 30.61
C LEU A 41 -4.49 4.92 29.14
N PHE A 42 -4.90 6.04 28.54
CA PHE A 42 -5.30 6.12 27.14
C PHE A 42 -4.66 7.36 26.50
N GLY A 43 -3.33 7.35 26.37
CA GLY A 43 -2.66 8.27 25.45
C GLY A 43 -3.30 8.19 24.06
N PRO A 44 -3.19 9.23 23.21
CA PRO A 44 -3.78 9.21 21.87
C PRO A 44 -3.35 7.93 21.16
N HIS A 45 -4.30 7.01 20.93
CA HIS A 45 -4.06 5.82 20.13
C HIS A 45 -3.94 6.31 18.69
N THR A 46 -2.71 6.63 18.27
CA THR A 46 -2.43 6.73 16.85
C THR A 46 -2.70 5.34 16.29
N PRO A 47 -3.68 5.17 15.37
CA PRO A 47 -3.93 3.88 14.76
C PRO A 47 -2.62 3.38 14.13
N ARG A 48 -2.21 2.18 14.53
CA ARG A 48 -1.00 1.54 14.00
C ARG A 48 -1.32 1.06 12.59
N GLN A 49 -0.59 1.58 11.62
CA GLN A 49 -0.65 1.11 10.25
C GLN A 49 -0.09 -0.34 10.18
N THR A 50 -0.94 -1.30 9.81
CA THR A 50 -0.63 -2.75 9.71
C THR A 50 -0.15 -3.16 8.31
N LEU A 51 -0.24 -2.26 7.34
CA LEU A 51 0.28 -2.43 5.99
C LEU A 51 1.46 -1.49 5.75
N GLU A 52 2.59 -1.98 5.27
CA GLU A 52 3.73 -1.13 4.92
C GLU A 52 3.93 -1.13 3.40
N ALA A 53 3.68 0.02 2.76
CA ALA A 53 3.92 0.17 1.32
C ALA A 53 5.21 0.92 1.03
N SER A 54 5.95 0.47 0.01
CA SER A 54 7.19 1.09 -0.46
C SER A 54 7.36 0.87 -1.96
N VAL A 55 8.30 1.60 -2.56
CA VAL A 55 8.77 1.34 -3.92
C VAL A 55 10.19 0.78 -3.83
N ASN A 56 10.43 -0.39 -4.41
CA ASN A 56 11.76 -1.01 -4.38
C ASN A 56 12.74 -0.34 -5.36
N LYS A 57 13.97 -0.82 -5.41
CA LYS A 57 15.05 -0.28 -6.27
C LYS A 57 14.73 -0.41 -7.76
N GLU A 58 13.89 -1.36 -8.11
CA GLU A 58 13.42 -1.63 -9.47
C GLU A 58 12.20 -0.78 -9.85
N GLY A 59 11.73 0.11 -8.96
CA GLY A 59 10.56 0.97 -9.20
C GLY A 59 9.22 0.27 -9.01
N GLN A 60 9.20 -0.91 -8.40
CA GLN A 60 7.99 -1.71 -8.17
C GLN A 60 7.37 -1.37 -6.82
N ALA A 61 6.04 -1.19 -6.80
CA ALA A 61 5.30 -1.09 -5.55
C ALA A 61 5.35 -2.44 -4.80
N VAL A 62 5.63 -2.37 -3.50
CA VAL A 62 5.69 -3.51 -2.58
C VAL A 62 4.87 -3.16 -1.35
N VAL A 63 3.94 -4.03 -0.96
CA VAL A 63 3.17 -3.92 0.27
C VAL A 63 3.50 -5.12 1.16
N LYS A 64 3.88 -4.85 2.41
CA LYS A 64 4.13 -5.85 3.43
C LYS A 64 3.03 -5.81 4.48
N THR A 65 2.78 -6.95 5.09
CA THR A 65 1.71 -7.17 6.07
C THR A 65 2.35 -7.60 7.39
N GLU A 66 1.68 -7.35 8.53
CA GLU A 66 2.23 -7.72 9.85
C GLU A 66 2.41 -9.23 10.04
N ASP A 67 1.59 -10.05 9.39
CA ASP A 67 1.67 -11.51 9.42
C ASP A 67 2.67 -12.09 8.41
N GLY A 68 3.49 -11.23 7.78
CA GLY A 68 4.68 -11.63 7.04
C GLY A 68 4.47 -11.89 5.55
N PHE A 69 3.29 -11.63 5.00
CA PHE A 69 3.07 -11.64 3.56
C PHE A 69 3.68 -10.41 2.88
N THR A 70 4.13 -10.59 1.64
CA THR A 70 4.59 -9.53 0.75
C THR A 70 3.83 -9.58 -0.57
N VAL A 71 3.21 -8.46 -0.95
CA VAL A 71 2.58 -8.26 -2.25
C VAL A 71 3.45 -7.35 -3.10
N LYS A 72 3.87 -7.80 -4.28
CA LYS A 72 4.76 -7.02 -5.18
C LYS A 72 4.16 -6.87 -6.56
N PHE A 73 4.13 -5.64 -7.07
CA PHE A 73 3.55 -5.29 -8.37
C PHE A 73 4.66 -5.13 -9.41
N LEU A 74 4.68 -5.98 -10.44
CA LEU A 74 5.89 -6.21 -11.23
C LEU A 74 6.17 -5.15 -12.30
N GLY A 75 5.19 -4.32 -12.67
CA GLY A 75 5.33 -3.34 -13.75
C GLY A 75 5.54 -3.97 -15.14
N LYS A 76 5.10 -5.22 -15.30
CA LYS A 76 5.11 -5.97 -16.56
C LYS A 76 4.06 -7.07 -16.53
N HIS A 77 3.45 -7.35 -17.68
CA HIS A 77 2.44 -8.39 -17.84
C HIS A 77 1.26 -8.29 -16.86
N GLN A 78 0.90 -7.08 -16.44
CA GLN A 78 -0.24 -6.81 -15.55
C GLN A 78 -0.13 -7.63 -14.25
N ALA A 79 1.11 -7.86 -13.79
CA ALA A 79 1.41 -8.93 -12.85
C ALA A 79 1.67 -8.44 -11.43
N LEU A 80 1.26 -9.25 -10.47
CA LEU A 80 1.67 -9.16 -9.07
C LEU A 80 2.04 -10.53 -8.51
N THR A 81 2.75 -10.53 -7.39
CA THR A 81 3.03 -11.74 -6.61
C THR A 81 2.58 -11.56 -5.18
N ILE A 82 1.98 -12.60 -4.61
CA ILE A 82 1.72 -12.74 -3.17
C ILE A 82 2.72 -13.77 -2.66
N THR A 83 3.64 -13.36 -1.79
CA THR A 83 4.62 -14.25 -1.16
C THR A 83 4.28 -14.39 0.31
N GLY A 84 4.08 -15.63 0.75
CA GLY A 84 3.81 -15.98 2.14
C GLY A 84 5.06 -15.90 3.03
N PRO A 85 4.87 -15.94 4.36
CA PRO A 85 5.98 -15.91 5.32
C PRO A 85 6.92 -17.13 5.23
N ASP A 86 6.49 -18.21 4.58
CA ASP A 86 7.29 -19.40 4.28
C ASP A 86 8.07 -19.30 2.96
N GLY A 87 7.94 -18.19 2.23
CA GLY A 87 8.57 -17.94 0.93
C GLY A 87 7.82 -18.54 -0.26
N LYS A 88 6.72 -19.28 -0.05
CA LYS A 88 5.86 -19.72 -1.16
C LYS A 88 5.25 -18.51 -1.84
N THR A 89 5.11 -18.60 -3.16
CA THR A 89 4.68 -17.47 -3.97
C THR A 89 3.59 -17.87 -4.94
N THR A 90 2.52 -17.08 -4.94
CA THR A 90 1.47 -17.08 -5.96
C THR A 90 1.71 -15.91 -6.91
N LYS A 91 1.73 -16.16 -8.21
CA LYS A 91 1.83 -15.13 -9.24
C LYS A 91 0.50 -14.96 -9.97
N ILE A 92 0.02 -13.73 -10.06
CA ILE A 92 -1.19 -13.34 -10.82
C ILE A 92 -0.73 -12.45 -11.98
N TRP A 93 -1.15 -12.72 -13.22
CA TRP A 93 -0.60 -12.02 -14.41
C TRP A 93 -1.47 -12.15 -15.68
N GLY A 94 -1.30 -11.21 -16.61
CA GLY A 94 -1.90 -11.26 -17.96
C GLY A 94 -3.43 -11.22 -17.96
N ASP A 95 -4.03 -12.07 -18.79
CA ASP A 95 -5.48 -12.33 -18.77
C ASP A 95 -5.81 -13.34 -17.67
N PRO A 96 -6.31 -12.88 -16.52
CA PRO A 96 -5.64 -13.14 -15.26
C PRO A 96 -5.39 -14.63 -15.01
N HIS A 97 -4.14 -15.03 -15.20
CA HIS A 97 -3.63 -16.34 -14.84
C HIS A 97 -3.08 -16.31 -13.43
N VAL A 98 -3.32 -17.38 -12.70
CA VAL A 98 -2.73 -17.67 -11.40
C VAL A 98 -1.76 -18.83 -11.56
N THR A 99 -0.60 -18.72 -10.92
CA THR A 99 0.38 -19.80 -10.83
C THR A 99 0.84 -19.90 -9.39
N GLU A 100 0.61 -21.06 -8.81
CA GLU A 100 0.95 -21.38 -7.42
C GLU A 100 2.36 -21.97 -7.33
N SER A 101 2.89 -22.02 -6.11
CA SER A 101 4.28 -22.44 -5.88
C SER A 101 4.54 -23.93 -6.14
N ASP A 102 3.49 -24.75 -6.08
CA ASP A 102 3.49 -26.17 -6.43
C ASP A 102 3.33 -26.44 -7.94
N GLY A 103 3.05 -25.39 -8.72
CA GLY A 103 2.89 -25.44 -10.17
C GLY A 103 1.44 -25.48 -10.65
N ASP A 104 0.46 -25.47 -9.74
CA ASP A 104 -0.95 -25.37 -10.11
C ASP A 104 -1.25 -24.07 -10.83
N ARG A 105 -2.16 -24.16 -11.81
CA ARG A 105 -2.50 -23.06 -12.72
C ARG A 105 -3.99 -23.01 -12.96
N TRP A 106 -4.53 -21.81 -12.82
CA TRP A 106 -5.93 -21.51 -13.10
C TRP A 106 -6.06 -20.05 -13.54
N GLU A 107 -7.26 -19.63 -13.91
CA GLU A 107 -7.51 -18.27 -14.37
C GLU A 107 -8.85 -17.73 -13.84
N PHE A 108 -8.97 -16.41 -13.82
CA PHE A 108 -10.23 -15.72 -13.52
C PHE A 108 -10.48 -14.63 -14.56
N LYS A 109 -11.76 -14.39 -14.91
CA LYS A 109 -12.17 -13.46 -15.98
C LYS A 109 -12.98 -12.25 -15.46
N LYS A 110 -13.13 -12.13 -14.14
CA LYS A 110 -13.92 -11.10 -13.48
C LYS A 110 -13.19 -10.63 -12.23
N GLN A 111 -13.68 -9.55 -11.64
CA GLN A 111 -13.25 -9.10 -10.32
C GLN A 111 -13.20 -10.27 -9.34
N THR A 112 -12.09 -10.40 -8.64
CA THR A 112 -11.79 -11.55 -7.79
C THR A 112 -11.05 -11.09 -6.54
N THR A 113 -11.38 -11.70 -5.43
CA THR A 113 -10.81 -11.46 -4.11
C THR A 113 -9.96 -12.64 -3.68
N PHE A 114 -8.79 -12.35 -3.10
CA PHE A 114 -7.89 -13.32 -2.51
C PHE A 114 -7.72 -12.99 -1.02
N LYS A 115 -8.11 -13.90 -0.13
CA LYS A 115 -7.95 -13.81 1.32
C LYS A 115 -6.77 -14.66 1.78
N PHE A 116 -5.85 -14.08 2.55
CA PHE A 116 -4.64 -14.78 3.02
C PHE A 116 -4.17 -14.21 4.36
N GLY A 117 -3.98 -15.09 5.35
CA GLY A 117 -3.72 -14.66 6.71
C GLY A 117 -4.80 -13.72 7.22
N ASN A 118 -4.41 -12.55 7.74
CA ASN A 118 -5.34 -11.49 8.16
C ASN A 118 -5.62 -10.46 7.05
N ASN A 119 -5.21 -10.75 5.82
CA ASN A 119 -5.24 -9.80 4.71
C ASN A 119 -6.23 -10.24 3.64
N LYS A 120 -6.63 -9.26 2.84
CA LYS A 120 -7.44 -9.45 1.65
C LYS A 120 -6.89 -8.58 0.53
N ILE A 121 -6.88 -9.09 -0.69
CA ILE A 121 -6.77 -8.25 -1.89
C ILE A 121 -8.00 -8.44 -2.77
N THR A 122 -8.55 -7.35 -3.26
CA THR A 122 -9.58 -7.37 -4.30
C THR A 122 -8.98 -6.82 -5.58
N ILE A 123 -8.96 -7.66 -6.61
CA ILE A 123 -8.45 -7.33 -7.94
C ILE A 123 -9.64 -7.01 -8.82
N GLN A 124 -9.78 -5.74 -9.15
CA GLN A 124 -10.70 -5.26 -10.16
C GLN A 124 -10.10 -5.54 -11.54
N THR A 125 -10.96 -5.94 -12.47
CA THR A 125 -10.54 -6.30 -13.82
C THR A 125 -11.16 -5.39 -14.86
N SER A 126 -10.40 -4.96 -15.85
CA SER A 126 -10.91 -4.23 -17.01
C SER A 126 -10.79 -5.05 -18.29
N LYS A 127 -11.73 -4.85 -19.21
CA LYS A 127 -11.67 -5.41 -20.56
C LYS A 127 -11.04 -4.39 -21.48
N LYS A 128 -10.13 -4.82 -22.35
CA LYS A 128 -9.60 -3.94 -23.39
C LYS A 128 -10.57 -3.89 -24.58
N PRO A 129 -11.08 -2.72 -24.98
CA PRO A 129 -11.98 -2.61 -26.12
C PRO A 129 -11.37 -3.22 -27.39
N GLY A 130 -12.13 -4.07 -28.09
CA GLY A 130 -11.67 -4.76 -29.30
C GLY A 130 -10.84 -6.03 -29.06
N TYR A 131 -10.65 -6.44 -27.81
CA TYR A 131 -10.01 -7.71 -27.44
C TYR A 131 -10.92 -8.50 -26.50
N GLU A 132 -10.86 -9.83 -26.56
CA GLU A 132 -11.56 -10.71 -25.61
C GLU A 132 -10.81 -10.88 -24.27
N LEU A 133 -9.68 -10.18 -24.12
CA LEU A 133 -8.82 -10.25 -22.95
C LEU A 133 -9.34 -9.36 -21.83
N THR A 134 -9.29 -9.90 -20.62
CA THR A 134 -9.49 -9.17 -19.38
C THR A 134 -8.11 -8.91 -18.75
N PHE A 135 -7.92 -7.86 -17.96
CA PHE A 135 -6.64 -7.57 -17.30
C PHE A 135 -6.88 -7.16 -15.86
N SER A 136 -5.92 -7.46 -14.98
CA SER A 136 -5.85 -6.85 -13.65
C SER A 136 -5.62 -5.35 -13.80
N ASP A 137 -6.47 -4.53 -13.20
CA ASP A 137 -6.49 -3.07 -13.35
C ASP A 137 -6.12 -2.40 -12.02
N THR A 138 -7.05 -2.48 -11.07
CA THR A 138 -6.93 -1.84 -9.77
C THR A 138 -6.93 -2.93 -8.70
N VAL A 139 -5.97 -2.85 -7.79
CA VAL A 139 -5.83 -3.79 -6.68
C VAL A 139 -5.92 -3.02 -5.39
N THR A 140 -6.90 -3.36 -4.56
CA THR A 140 -6.97 -2.85 -3.19
C THR A 140 -6.56 -3.94 -2.23
N ILE A 141 -5.63 -3.62 -1.33
CA ILE A 141 -5.10 -4.51 -0.29
C ILE A 141 -5.61 -3.99 1.05
N TYR A 142 -6.12 -4.91 1.87
CA TYR A 142 -6.71 -4.62 3.18
C TYR A 142 -6.05 -5.44 4.28
N ASN A 143 -5.99 -4.84 5.47
CA ASN A 143 -5.80 -5.52 6.74
C ASN A 143 -6.65 -4.77 7.79
N GLY A 144 -7.86 -5.28 8.06
CA GLY A 144 -8.87 -4.59 8.84
C GLY A 144 -9.20 -3.20 8.27
N SER A 145 -9.03 -2.17 9.09
CA SER A 145 -9.28 -0.77 8.70
C SER A 145 -8.19 -0.17 7.80
N ASP A 146 -7.02 -0.81 7.64
CA ASP A 146 -5.97 -0.29 6.78
C ASP A 146 -6.15 -0.74 5.34
N ARG A 147 -5.93 0.18 4.40
CA ARG A 147 -5.83 -0.18 2.99
C ARG A 147 -4.78 0.59 2.20
N PHE A 148 -4.34 -0.05 1.13
CA PHE A 148 -3.65 0.58 0.00
C PHE A 148 -4.36 0.24 -1.30
N THR A 149 -4.37 1.19 -2.23
CA THR A 149 -4.84 0.96 -3.60
C THR A 149 -3.67 1.13 -4.57
N ILE A 150 -3.54 0.16 -5.46
CA ILE A 150 -2.65 0.18 -6.63
C ILE A 150 -3.51 0.32 -7.87
N THR A 151 -3.20 1.29 -8.73
CA THR A 151 -3.89 1.49 -10.02
C THR A 151 -2.91 1.29 -11.17
N ASP A 152 -3.40 1.38 -12.40
CA ASP A 152 -2.60 1.40 -13.63
C ASP A 152 -1.80 0.08 -13.84
N LEU A 153 -2.28 -1.01 -13.25
CA LEU A 153 -1.66 -2.33 -13.45
C LEU A 153 -1.87 -2.82 -14.88
N GLU A 154 -3.03 -2.52 -15.48
CA GLU A 154 -3.45 -2.89 -16.83
C GLU A 154 -2.52 -2.32 -17.91
N VAL A 155 -1.90 -1.17 -17.64
CA VAL A 155 -0.92 -0.50 -18.52
C VAL A 155 0.53 -0.74 -18.11
N ASP A 156 0.79 -1.73 -17.25
CA ASP A 156 2.13 -2.08 -16.76
C ASP A 156 2.85 -0.94 -16.01
N LYS A 157 2.09 -0.04 -15.37
CA LYS A 157 2.64 1.10 -14.62
C LYS A 157 2.00 1.22 -13.23
N PRO A 158 2.11 0.18 -12.38
CA PRO A 158 1.43 0.16 -11.09
C PRO A 158 1.77 1.40 -10.25
N ARG A 159 0.73 2.13 -9.85
CA ARG A 159 0.85 3.34 -9.03
C ARG A 159 0.23 3.13 -7.66
N LEU A 160 1.03 3.31 -6.61
CA LEU A 160 0.57 3.36 -5.23
C LEU A 160 -0.17 4.69 -4.96
N VAL A 161 -1.47 4.64 -4.66
CA VAL A 161 -2.31 5.83 -4.43
C VAL A 161 -2.14 6.42 -3.02
N GLY A 162 -1.65 5.62 -2.07
CA GLY A 162 -1.40 6.04 -0.69
C GLY A 162 -2.22 5.23 0.33
N TRP A 163 -1.85 5.37 1.60
CA TRP A 163 -2.49 4.69 2.73
C TRP A 163 -3.80 5.38 3.09
N LYS A 164 -4.80 4.59 3.49
CA LYS A 164 -6.03 5.08 4.10
C LYS A 164 -6.49 4.16 5.23
N LEU A 165 -7.18 4.77 6.21
CA LEU A 165 -7.77 4.10 7.37
C LEU A 165 -9.31 4.06 7.23
N ASP A 166 -9.79 3.48 6.14
CA ASP A 166 -11.21 3.29 5.80
C ASP A 166 -11.44 1.90 5.16
N GLY A 167 -10.55 0.95 5.42
CA GLY A 167 -10.50 -0.37 4.78
C GLY A 167 -11.82 -1.13 4.83
N GLU A 168 -12.36 -1.36 6.03
CA GLU A 168 -13.62 -2.08 6.24
C GLU A 168 -14.78 -1.43 5.50
N SER A 169 -14.97 -0.11 5.66
CA SER A 169 -16.04 0.62 4.97
C SER A 169 -15.87 0.60 3.46
N HIS A 170 -14.64 0.73 2.95
CA HIS A 170 -14.38 0.66 1.52
C HIS A 170 -14.65 -0.74 0.96
N ASP A 171 -14.29 -1.78 1.72
CA ASP A 171 -14.49 -3.18 1.35
C ASP A 171 -15.97 -3.55 1.27
N GLU A 172 -16.80 -3.06 2.20
CA GLU A 172 -18.27 -3.24 2.16
C GLU A 172 -18.92 -2.73 0.86
N HIS A 173 -18.33 -1.69 0.24
CA HIS A 173 -18.83 -1.09 -0.99
C HIS A 173 -18.17 -1.65 -2.26
N LEU A 174 -17.10 -2.42 -2.12
CA LEU A 174 -16.41 -3.05 -3.23
C LEU A 174 -16.86 -4.51 -3.34
N SER A 175 -17.46 -4.88 -4.48
CA SER A 175 -17.87 -6.27 -4.68
C SER A 175 -16.68 -7.23 -4.56
N ASP A 176 -16.86 -8.38 -3.93
CA ASP A 176 -15.76 -9.36 -3.87
C ASP A 176 -15.56 -10.13 -5.17
N GLY A 177 -16.62 -10.21 -5.98
CA GLY A 177 -16.67 -11.14 -7.10
C GLY A 177 -16.49 -12.58 -6.63
N ASP A 178 -15.60 -13.33 -7.29
CA ASP A 178 -15.19 -14.64 -6.79
C ASP A 178 -14.20 -14.49 -5.65
N VAL A 179 -14.34 -15.29 -4.59
CA VAL A 179 -13.43 -15.25 -3.44
C VAL A 179 -12.61 -16.53 -3.40
N TYR A 180 -11.29 -16.38 -3.26
CA TYR A 180 -10.34 -17.44 -3.03
C TYR A 180 -9.67 -17.25 -1.68
N VAL A 181 -9.60 -18.30 -0.88
CA VAL A 181 -8.94 -18.32 0.41
C VAL A 181 -7.68 -19.15 0.31
N LEU A 182 -6.57 -18.63 0.82
CA LEU A 182 -5.34 -19.37 0.98
C LEU A 182 -5.48 -20.32 2.18
N GLU A 183 -5.75 -21.58 1.89
CA GLU A 183 -5.74 -22.64 2.91
C GLU A 183 -4.30 -23.11 3.13
N ARG A 184 -3.88 -23.18 4.39
CA ARG A 184 -2.56 -23.69 4.78
C ARG A 184 -2.75 -24.84 5.75
N GLU A 185 -2.51 -26.07 5.28
CA GLU A 185 -2.57 -27.28 6.10
C GLU A 185 -1.18 -27.93 6.14
N ALA A 186 -0.55 -27.93 7.32
CA ALA A 186 0.80 -28.44 7.52
C ALA A 186 1.82 -27.85 6.52
N ALA A 187 2.31 -28.65 5.57
CA ALA A 187 3.28 -28.24 4.55
C ALA A 187 2.62 -27.89 3.20
N GLU A 188 1.30 -28.02 3.08
CA GLU A 188 0.53 -27.72 1.88
C GLU A 188 -0.08 -26.33 1.97
N GLU A 189 -0.14 -25.67 0.82
CA GLU A 189 -0.77 -24.37 0.66
C GLU A 189 -1.49 -24.40 -0.69
N ARG A 190 -2.76 -24.00 -0.71
CA ARG A 190 -3.56 -23.96 -1.94
C ARG A 190 -4.61 -22.85 -1.88
N TRP A 191 -4.98 -22.33 -3.04
CA TRP A 191 -6.14 -21.44 -3.13
C TRP A 191 -7.44 -22.24 -3.34
N VAL A 192 -8.37 -22.07 -2.41
CA VAL A 192 -9.71 -22.66 -2.52
C VAL A 192 -10.74 -21.58 -2.78
N ARG A 193 -11.56 -21.76 -3.80
CA ARG A 193 -12.69 -20.88 -4.07
C ARG A 193 -13.74 -21.06 -2.97
N GLU A 194 -14.08 -20.00 -2.25
CA GLU A 194 -15.24 -20.00 -1.36
C GLU A 194 -16.49 -20.22 -2.21
N SER A 195 -17.25 -21.27 -1.89
CA SER A 195 -18.57 -21.48 -2.46
C SER A 195 -19.50 -20.35 -2.00
N ALA A 196 -20.28 -19.79 -2.92
CA ALA A 196 -21.34 -18.86 -2.57
C ALA A 196 -22.28 -19.55 -1.56
N ALA A 197 -22.41 -18.95 -0.37
CA ALA A 197 -23.33 -19.39 0.67
C ALA A 197 -24.79 -19.15 0.28
#